data_AF-A0A537G8C3-F1
#
_entry.id   AF-A0A537G8C3-F1
#
_cell.length_a   1.000
_cell.length_b   1.000
_cell.length_c   1.000
_cell.angle_alpha   90.00
_cell.angle_beta   90.00
_cell.angle_gamma   90.00
#
_symmetry.space_group_name_H-M   'P 1'
#
loop_
_entity.id
_entity.type
_entity.pdbx_description
1 polymer ?
#
loop_
_entity_poly.entity_id
_entity_poly.type
_entity_poly.pdbx_seq_one_letter_code
_entity_poly.pdbx_strand_id
1 'polypeptide(L)'
;MSESSEASLKRLADLKAYLQKRVGEHEEEVKTLRSFMEVVDSLLAERSYKRMELPKQSGGQAVSPLQQGEPGQSIRTMSGVLLADVKVQGRDLRIVPSEKMRFDVNSPPLKSFLLAKVLEPMQARDVEAAHKGELSPDKVLSFNVDQEGTLLKEVWVKNYGDDRRLNEIRNAVRWTFRRMYEKTIGT
;
A
#
# COMPACT_ATOMS: atom_id res chain seq x y z
N MET A 1 -26.05 -53.91 2.82
CA MET A 1 -25.93 -52.70 1.97
C MET A 1 -26.60 -51.47 2.63
N SER A 2 -27.70 -51.61 3.37
CA SER A 2 -28.41 -50.49 4.01
C SER A 2 -27.69 -49.81 5.19
N GLU A 3 -27.02 -50.57 6.07
CA GLU A 3 -26.32 -49.99 7.25
C GLU A 3 -25.15 -49.08 6.87
N SER A 4 -24.46 -49.36 5.76
CA SER A 4 -23.34 -48.52 5.26
C SER A 4 -23.83 -47.17 4.75
N SER A 5 -25.02 -47.14 4.12
CA SER A 5 -25.65 -45.91 3.64
C SER A 5 -26.10 -45.03 4.82
N GLU A 6 -26.71 -45.64 5.85
CA GLU A 6 -27.17 -44.93 7.04
C GLU A 6 -26.00 -44.36 7.87
N ALA A 7 -24.91 -45.13 8.02
CA ALA A 7 -23.68 -44.65 8.66
C ALA A 7 -23.03 -43.47 7.89
N SER A 8 -23.13 -43.48 6.56
CA SER A 8 -22.62 -42.41 5.70
C SER A 8 -23.46 -41.13 5.83
N LEU A 9 -24.79 -41.27 5.91
CA LEU A 9 -25.71 -40.15 6.13
C LEU A 9 -25.49 -39.51 7.51
N LYS A 10 -25.27 -40.31 8.55
CA LYS A 10 -25.00 -39.80 9.90
C LYS A 10 -23.68 -39.00 9.95
N ARG A 11 -22.61 -39.53 9.36
CA ARG A 11 -21.32 -38.81 9.26
C ARG A 11 -21.44 -37.49 8.49
N LEU A 12 -22.26 -37.46 7.44
CA LEU A 12 -22.49 -36.25 6.66
C LEU A 12 -23.26 -35.20 7.47
N ALA A 13 -24.25 -35.62 8.26
CA ALA A 13 -24.99 -34.75 9.17
C ALA A 13 -24.07 -34.17 10.27
N ASP A 14 -23.21 -35.00 10.87
CA ASP A 14 -22.24 -34.56 11.89
C ASP A 14 -21.22 -33.57 11.31
N LEU A 15 -20.72 -33.83 10.10
CA LEU A 15 -19.80 -32.92 9.41
C LEU A 15 -20.49 -31.58 9.09
N LYS A 16 -21.74 -31.61 8.61
CA LYS A 16 -22.51 -30.39 8.36
C LYS A 16 -22.71 -29.59 9.65
N ALA A 17 -23.05 -30.24 10.75
CA ALA A 17 -23.21 -29.57 12.04
C ALA A 17 -21.90 -28.95 12.53
N TYR A 18 -20.77 -29.65 12.39
CA TYR A 18 -19.45 -29.12 12.71
C TYR A 18 -19.11 -27.88 11.87
N LEU A 19 -19.33 -27.94 10.56
CA LEU A 19 -19.08 -26.81 9.66
C LEU A 19 -19.97 -25.62 9.99
N GLN A 20 -21.26 -25.83 10.24
CA GLN A 20 -22.19 -24.76 10.62
C GLN A 20 -21.77 -24.10 11.94
N LYS A 21 -21.32 -24.87 12.93
CA LYS A 21 -20.79 -24.34 14.18
C LYS A 21 -19.58 -23.44 13.95
N ARG A 22 -18.59 -23.91 13.16
CA ARG A 22 -17.38 -23.14 12.84
C ARG A 22 -17.70 -21.86 12.07
N VAL A 23 -18.64 -21.91 11.13
CA VAL A 23 -19.10 -20.72 10.41
C VAL A 23 -19.67 -19.70 11.39
N GLY A 24 -20.55 -20.11 12.30
CA GLY A 24 -21.13 -19.20 13.30
C GLY A 24 -20.10 -18.58 14.25
N GLU A 25 -19.12 -19.37 14.72
CA GLU A 25 -18.00 -18.85 15.53
C GLU A 25 -17.23 -17.75 14.80
N HIS A 26 -16.92 -17.96 13.53
CA HIS A 26 -16.19 -16.98 12.72
C HIS A 26 -17.03 -15.75 12.36
N GLU A 27 -18.34 -15.90 12.15
CA GLU A 27 -19.23 -14.76 11.91
C GLU A 27 -19.32 -13.84 13.14
N GLU A 28 -19.42 -14.39 14.35
CA GLU A 28 -19.42 -13.59 15.59
C GLU A 28 -18.05 -12.94 15.85
N GLU A 29 -16.95 -13.62 15.51
CA GLU A 29 -15.60 -13.03 15.57
C GLU A 29 -15.48 -11.83 14.61
N VAL A 30 -15.94 -11.99 13.36
CA VAL A 30 -15.96 -10.91 12.36
C VAL A 30 -16.80 -9.74 12.83
N LYS A 31 -17.98 -10.01 13.40
CA LYS A 31 -18.89 -8.99 13.93
C LYS A 31 -18.25 -8.21 15.08
N THR A 32 -17.56 -8.90 15.98
CA THR A 32 -16.83 -8.28 17.10
C THR A 32 -15.67 -7.42 16.61
N LEU A 33 -14.90 -7.90 15.64
CA LEU A 33 -13.81 -7.12 15.04
C LEU A 33 -14.33 -5.86 14.33
N ARG A 34 -15.47 -5.96 13.64
CA ARG A 34 -16.13 -4.80 13.01
C ARG A 34 -16.58 -3.76 14.03
N SER A 35 -17.16 -4.17 15.17
CA SER A 35 -17.55 -3.20 16.20
C SER A 35 -16.33 -2.49 16.81
N PHE A 36 -15.20 -3.18 16.97
CA PHE A 36 -13.96 -2.52 17.39
C PHE A 36 -13.44 -1.53 16.33
N MET A 37 -13.58 -1.83 15.05
CA MET A 37 -13.25 -0.88 13.98
C MET A 37 -14.11 0.38 14.06
N GLU A 38 -15.42 0.24 14.26
CA GLU A 38 -16.34 1.39 14.40
C GLU A 38 -16.00 2.29 15.60
N VAL A 39 -15.59 1.69 16.73
CA VAL A 39 -15.12 2.44 17.91
C VAL A 39 -13.83 3.20 17.58
N VAL A 40 -12.89 2.56 16.89
CA VAL A 40 -11.64 3.21 16.46
C VAL A 40 -11.94 4.38 15.51
N ASP A 41 -12.83 4.20 14.55
CA ASP A 41 -13.23 5.25 13.60
C ASP A 41 -13.88 6.44 14.31
N SER A 42 -14.73 6.16 15.31
CA SER A 42 -15.36 7.19 16.15
C SER A 42 -14.32 7.99 16.94
N LEU A 43 -13.34 7.31 17.56
CA LEU A 43 -12.24 7.97 18.28
C LEU A 43 -11.34 8.77 17.35
N LEU A 44 -11.05 8.26 16.15
CA LEU A 44 -10.29 9.00 15.13
C LEU A 44 -11.04 10.25 14.68
N ALA A 45 -12.37 10.15 14.49
CA ALA A 45 -13.21 11.29 14.17
C ALA A 45 -13.17 12.34 15.29
N GLU A 46 -13.41 11.95 16.55
CA GLU A 46 -13.36 12.87 17.71
C GLU A 46 -12.00 13.58 17.84
N ARG A 47 -10.89 12.86 17.67
CA ARG A 47 -9.54 13.44 17.70
C ARG A 47 -9.25 14.35 16.50
N SER A 48 -9.86 14.06 15.34
CA SER A 48 -9.74 14.88 14.14
C SER A 48 -10.53 16.18 14.27
N TYR A 49 -11.72 16.16 14.89
CA TYR A 49 -12.51 17.35 15.18
C TYR A 49 -11.85 18.24 16.26
N LYS A 50 -11.22 17.64 17.29
CA LYS A 50 -10.56 18.41 18.37
C LYS A 50 -9.28 19.14 17.92
N ARG A 51 -8.75 18.82 16.74
CA ARG A 51 -7.56 19.48 16.15
C ARG A 51 -7.90 20.73 15.33
N MET A 52 -9.18 21.08 15.18
CA MET A 52 -9.66 22.15 14.30
C MET A 52 -9.93 23.50 15.00
N GLU A 53 -9.80 23.62 16.31
CA GLU A 53 -9.94 24.91 17.02
C GLU A 53 -8.60 25.53 17.43
N LEU A 54 -7.80 25.96 16.44
CA LEU A 54 -6.80 27.01 16.66
C LEU A 54 -6.74 27.94 15.42
N PRO A 55 -6.79 29.27 15.58
CA PRO A 55 -6.84 30.18 14.45
C PRO A 55 -5.46 30.41 13.81
N LYS A 56 -5.47 30.30 12.47
CA LYS A 56 -4.60 30.91 11.45
C LYS A 56 -3.37 31.69 11.93
N GLN A 57 -2.16 31.31 11.48
CA GLN A 57 -1.20 32.23 10.84
C GLN A 57 -0.32 31.50 9.77
N SER A 58 -0.55 31.93 8.53
CA SER A 58 0.30 32.01 7.32
C SER A 58 1.45 31.03 7.03
N GLY A 59 1.37 30.36 5.88
CA GLY A 59 2.56 29.86 5.17
C GLY A 59 2.39 28.67 4.21
N GLY A 60 1.50 28.77 3.20
CA GLY A 60 1.64 28.11 1.89
C GLY A 60 1.78 26.58 1.79
N GLN A 61 0.66 25.88 1.60
CA GLN A 61 0.26 25.19 0.36
C GLN A 61 -0.84 24.18 0.70
N ALA A 62 -1.95 24.28 -0.05
CA ALA A 62 -3.17 23.54 0.18
C ALA A 62 -2.95 22.02 0.04
N VAL A 63 -3.05 21.30 1.15
CA VAL A 63 -3.35 19.87 1.13
C VAL A 63 -4.87 19.71 1.12
N SER A 64 -5.43 19.48 -0.06
CA SER A 64 -6.84 19.09 -0.21
C SER A 64 -7.12 17.80 0.58
N PRO A 65 -8.05 17.80 1.54
CA PRO A 65 -8.45 16.60 2.26
C PRO A 65 -9.54 15.87 1.46
N LEU A 66 -9.13 15.11 0.45
CA LEU A 66 -9.99 14.14 -0.25
C LEU A 66 -9.09 13.20 -1.05
N GLN A 67 -8.87 12.00 -0.54
CA GLN A 67 -8.57 10.79 -1.32
C GLN A 67 -8.53 9.62 -0.35
N GLN A 68 -9.70 9.08 -0.03
CA GLN A 68 -9.80 7.64 0.16
C GLN A 68 -9.30 7.04 -1.15
N GLY A 69 -8.10 6.46 -1.13
CA GLY A 69 -7.50 5.86 -2.32
C GLY A 69 -8.42 4.78 -2.87
N GLU A 70 -8.69 4.84 -4.18
CA GLU A 70 -9.36 3.77 -4.91
C GLU A 70 -8.69 2.41 -4.57
N PRO A 71 -9.45 1.31 -4.46
CA PRO A 71 -8.93 0.01 -4.00
C PRO A 71 -7.76 -0.56 -4.81
N GLY A 72 -7.47 -0.02 -6.00
CA GLY A 72 -6.30 -0.39 -6.84
C GLY A 72 -5.02 0.42 -6.60
N GLN A 73 -5.05 1.46 -5.75
CA GLN A 73 -3.92 2.38 -5.54
C GLN A 73 -3.19 2.14 -4.21
N SER A 74 -3.71 1.30 -3.32
CA SER A 74 -3.09 1.05 -2.01
C SER A 74 -2.25 -0.24 -1.97
N ILE A 75 -1.06 -0.15 -1.35
CA ILE A 75 -0.17 -1.29 -1.12
C ILE A 75 -0.49 -1.88 0.25
N ARG A 76 -0.99 -3.12 0.24
CA ARG A 76 -1.36 -3.85 1.47
C ARG A 76 -0.64 -5.19 1.61
N THR A 77 -0.46 -5.61 2.86
CA THR A 77 -0.03 -6.96 3.22
C THR A 77 -1.15 -7.97 2.97
N MET A 78 -0.85 -9.28 3.06
CA MET A 78 -1.90 -10.31 3.00
C MET A 78 -2.87 -10.22 4.20
N SER A 79 -2.41 -9.69 5.33
CA SER A 79 -3.23 -9.40 6.52
C SER A 79 -4.03 -8.10 6.43
N GLY A 80 -4.00 -7.40 5.29
CA GLY A 80 -4.79 -6.17 5.07
C GLY A 80 -4.15 -4.88 5.58
N VAL A 81 -2.95 -4.93 6.18
CA VAL A 81 -2.23 -3.77 6.71
C VAL A 81 -1.81 -2.85 5.57
N LEU A 82 -2.19 -1.57 5.65
CA LEU A 82 -1.82 -0.54 4.68
C LEU A 82 -0.36 -0.12 4.88
N LEU A 83 0.47 -0.35 3.87
CA LEU A 83 1.89 0.01 3.85
C LEU A 83 2.12 1.38 3.21
N ALA A 84 1.46 1.64 2.08
CA ALA A 84 1.59 2.88 1.32
C ALA A 84 0.43 3.07 0.35
N ASP A 85 0.21 4.31 -0.08
CA ASP A 85 -0.69 4.69 -1.16
C ASP A 85 0.10 5.16 -2.38
N VAL A 86 -0.36 4.79 -3.57
CA VAL A 86 0.26 5.09 -4.86
C VAL A 86 -0.70 5.93 -5.68
N LYS A 87 -0.41 7.22 -5.77
CA LYS A 87 -1.18 8.18 -6.56
C LYS A 87 -0.56 8.32 -7.94
N VAL A 88 -1.35 8.05 -8.97
CA VAL A 88 -0.95 8.25 -10.38
C VAL A 88 -1.61 9.55 -10.86
N GLN A 89 -0.82 10.47 -11.37
CA GLN A 89 -1.31 11.73 -11.96
C GLN A 89 -0.66 11.93 -13.32
N GLY A 90 -1.43 11.66 -14.39
CA GLY A 90 -0.89 11.74 -15.75
C GLY A 90 0.26 10.74 -15.94
N ARG A 91 1.49 11.25 -16.12
CA ARG A 91 2.73 10.46 -16.24
C ARG A 91 3.59 10.46 -14.99
N ASP A 92 3.04 10.98 -13.89
CA ASP A 92 3.72 11.09 -12.62
C ASP A 92 3.12 10.09 -11.63
N LEU A 93 3.99 9.58 -10.78
CA LEU A 93 3.70 8.61 -9.74
C LEU A 93 4.19 9.18 -8.42
N ARG A 94 3.31 9.17 -7.43
CA ARG A 94 3.59 9.62 -6.07
C ARG A 94 3.26 8.51 -5.10
N ILE A 95 4.26 8.06 -4.35
CA ILE A 95 4.15 6.94 -3.42
C ILE A 95 4.31 7.46 -2.00
N VAL A 96 3.27 7.32 -1.20
CA VAL A 96 3.19 7.86 0.16
C VAL A 96 3.09 6.70 1.14
N PRO A 97 4.10 6.46 1.99
CA PRO A 97 3.98 5.53 3.10
C PRO A 97 2.79 5.86 4.01
N SER A 98 2.19 4.82 4.58
CA SER A 98 1.16 4.98 5.62
C SER A 98 1.74 5.68 6.85
N GLU A 99 1.00 6.60 7.47
CA GLU A 99 1.44 7.35 8.66
C GLU A 99 1.78 6.43 9.85
N LYS A 100 1.20 5.24 9.90
CA LYS A 100 1.45 4.22 10.93
C LYS A 100 2.76 3.47 10.70
N MET A 101 3.41 3.68 9.56
CA MET A 101 4.61 2.96 9.13
C MET A 101 5.82 3.89 9.09
N ARG A 102 6.94 3.40 9.62
CA ARG A 102 8.22 4.12 9.64
C ARG A 102 9.23 3.33 8.83
N PHE A 103 9.42 3.71 7.57
CA PHE A 103 10.39 3.07 6.69
C PHE A 103 11.68 3.86 6.64
N ASP A 104 12.82 3.18 6.74
CA ASP A 104 14.12 3.81 6.61
C ASP A 104 14.52 3.94 5.14
N VAL A 105 14.87 5.16 4.71
CA VAL A 105 15.37 5.44 3.36
C VAL A 105 16.69 4.77 3.04
N ASN A 106 17.47 4.42 4.07
CA ASN A 106 18.72 3.69 3.96
C ASN A 106 18.53 2.18 3.89
N SER A 107 17.30 1.70 3.98
CA SER A 107 17.03 0.27 3.91
C SER A 107 17.47 -0.31 2.56
N PRO A 108 18.15 -1.49 2.54
CA PRO A 108 18.57 -2.13 1.29
C PRO A 108 17.43 -2.39 0.28
N PRO A 109 16.20 -2.77 0.69
CA PRO A 109 15.09 -2.94 -0.24
C PRO A 109 14.71 -1.66 -1.00
N LEU A 110 14.93 -0.48 -0.41
CA LEU A 110 14.70 0.78 -1.10
C LEU A 110 15.88 1.12 -2.02
N LYS A 111 17.09 1.24 -1.45
CA LYS A 111 18.27 1.69 -2.20
C LYS A 111 18.70 0.69 -3.27
N SER A 112 18.92 -0.56 -2.89
CA SER A 112 19.53 -1.55 -3.77
C SER A 112 18.56 -2.11 -4.80
N PHE A 113 17.26 -2.13 -4.50
CA PHE A 113 16.25 -2.68 -5.42
C PHE A 113 15.45 -1.60 -6.12
N LEU A 114 14.64 -0.81 -5.40
CA LEU A 114 13.75 0.16 -6.06
C LEU A 114 14.55 1.22 -6.84
N LEU A 115 15.55 1.83 -6.21
CA LEU A 115 16.34 2.87 -6.88
C LEU A 115 17.30 2.25 -7.89
N ALA A 116 18.25 1.43 -7.42
CA ALA A 116 19.36 0.97 -8.26
C ALA A 116 19.00 -0.09 -9.32
N LYS A 117 18.01 -0.95 -9.07
CA LYS A 117 17.65 -2.02 -10.02
C LYS A 117 16.48 -1.70 -10.92
N VAL A 118 15.62 -0.75 -10.54
CA VAL A 118 14.40 -0.44 -11.29
C VAL A 118 14.44 0.96 -11.85
N LEU A 119 14.55 1.99 -11.01
CA LEU A 119 14.44 3.39 -11.46
C LEU A 119 15.69 3.90 -12.19
N GLU A 120 16.90 3.59 -11.69
CA GLU A 120 18.15 4.02 -12.32
C GLU A 120 18.34 3.45 -13.73
N PRO A 121 18.17 2.13 -13.99
CA PRO A 121 18.29 1.59 -15.35
C PRO A 121 17.24 2.16 -16.30
N MET A 122 16.02 2.42 -15.82
CA MET A 122 14.98 3.06 -16.62
C MET A 122 15.36 4.49 -17.00
N GLN A 123 15.87 5.28 -16.04
CA GLN A 123 16.35 6.64 -16.28
C GLN A 123 17.53 6.65 -17.26
N ALA A 124 18.52 5.75 -17.07
CA ALA A 124 19.69 5.68 -17.93
C ALA A 124 19.31 5.44 -19.40
N ARG A 125 18.37 4.52 -19.65
CA ARG A 125 17.85 4.25 -21.00
C ARG A 125 17.13 5.45 -21.61
N ASP A 126 16.36 6.18 -20.79
CA ASP A 126 15.67 7.39 -21.24
C ASP A 126 16.67 8.52 -21.56
N VAL A 127 17.73 8.67 -20.76
CA VAL A 127 18.82 9.63 -21.02
C VAL A 127 19.54 9.29 -22.32
N GLU A 128 19.87 8.02 -22.55
CA GLU A 128 20.49 7.57 -23.81
C GLU A 128 19.59 7.81 -25.02
N ALA A 129 18.29 7.50 -24.91
CA ALA A 129 17.30 7.78 -25.96
C ALA A 129 17.17 9.29 -26.22
N ALA A 130 17.25 10.12 -25.18
CA ALA A 130 17.24 11.56 -25.34
C ALA A 130 18.49 12.09 -26.04
N HIS A 131 19.67 11.55 -25.73
CA HIS A 131 20.91 11.86 -26.45
C HIS A 131 20.85 11.48 -27.94
N LYS A 132 20.12 10.41 -28.28
CA LYS A 132 19.90 9.98 -29.68
C LYS A 132 18.79 10.77 -30.40
N GLY A 133 18.07 11.64 -29.69
CA GLY A 133 16.93 12.40 -30.23
C GLY A 133 15.65 11.57 -30.39
N GLU A 134 15.62 10.34 -29.87
CA GLU A 134 14.45 9.45 -29.90
C GLU A 134 13.44 9.80 -28.80
N LEU A 135 13.91 10.43 -27.72
CA LEU A 135 13.11 10.90 -26.60
C LEU A 135 13.37 12.39 -26.35
N SER A 136 12.33 13.14 -26.01
CA SER A 136 12.52 14.54 -25.62
C SER A 136 13.10 14.63 -24.20
N PRO A 137 14.05 15.53 -23.91
CA PRO A 137 14.64 15.66 -22.57
C PRO A 137 13.62 15.87 -21.45
N ASP A 138 12.50 16.53 -21.73
CA ASP A 138 11.37 16.73 -20.79
C ASP A 138 10.59 15.44 -20.48
N LYS A 139 10.78 14.38 -21.25
CA LYS A 139 10.13 13.07 -21.08
C LYS A 139 11.04 12.04 -20.42
N VAL A 140 12.26 12.41 -20.05
CA VAL A 140 13.17 11.53 -19.32
C VAL A 140 12.60 11.23 -17.95
N LEU A 141 12.60 9.95 -17.56
CA LEU A 141 12.21 9.55 -16.22
C LEU A 141 13.11 10.23 -15.19
N SER A 142 12.49 10.86 -14.20
CA SER A 142 13.20 11.40 -13.04
C SER A 142 12.51 10.95 -11.78
N PHE A 143 13.26 10.74 -10.71
CA PHE A 143 12.71 10.34 -9.43
C PHE A 143 13.39 11.08 -8.30
N ASN A 144 12.65 11.24 -7.20
CA ASN A 144 13.13 11.87 -5.98
C ASN A 144 12.55 11.15 -4.77
N VAL A 145 13.37 11.01 -3.73
CA VAL A 145 12.98 10.42 -2.46
C VAL A 145 12.96 11.54 -1.42
N ASP A 146 11.77 11.90 -0.94
CA ASP A 146 11.61 12.84 0.14
C ASP A 146 11.71 12.12 1.48
N GLN A 147 12.50 12.69 2.39
CA GLN A 147 12.85 12.08 3.65
C GLN A 147 12.92 13.09 4.78
N GLU A 148 12.49 12.65 5.96
CA GLU A 148 12.64 13.39 7.19
C GLU A 148 13.63 12.66 8.11
N GLY A 149 14.87 13.14 8.15
CA GLY A 149 15.97 12.42 8.78
C GLY A 149 16.26 11.11 8.02
N THR A 150 16.01 9.97 8.66
CA THR A 150 16.12 8.64 8.03
C THR A 150 14.77 8.08 7.59
N LEU A 151 13.67 8.76 7.90
CA LEU A 151 12.33 8.26 7.60
C LEU A 151 11.90 8.65 6.19
N LEU A 152 11.42 7.67 5.44
CA LEU A 152 10.83 7.86 4.13
C LEU A 152 9.51 8.62 4.29
N LYS A 153 9.43 9.80 3.68
CA LYS A 153 8.20 10.60 3.62
C LYS A 153 7.43 10.33 2.34
N GLU A 154 8.13 10.29 1.21
CA GLU A 154 7.50 10.15 -0.09
C GLU A 154 8.49 9.73 -1.17
N VAL A 155 8.01 9.06 -2.21
CA VAL A 155 8.78 8.85 -3.45
C VAL A 155 8.01 9.42 -4.62
N TRP A 156 8.66 10.30 -5.37
CA TRP A 156 8.15 10.88 -6.61
C TRP A 156 8.86 10.23 -7.79
N VAL A 157 8.10 9.80 -8.80
CA VAL A 157 8.63 9.37 -10.10
C VAL A 157 7.86 10.13 -11.16
N LYS A 158 8.56 10.97 -11.92
CA LYS A 158 8.00 11.73 -13.04
C LYS A 158 8.33 11.06 -14.35
N ASN A 159 7.44 11.23 -15.32
CA ASN A 159 7.58 10.67 -16.67
C ASN A 159 7.85 9.15 -16.67
N TYR A 160 7.02 8.37 -15.97
CA TYR A 160 7.23 6.92 -15.92
C TYR A 160 7.11 6.23 -17.30
N GLY A 161 6.47 6.87 -18.29
CA GLY A 161 6.34 6.37 -19.65
C GLY A 161 4.96 5.78 -19.93
N ASP A 162 4.92 4.48 -20.25
CA ASP A 162 3.73 3.73 -20.64
C ASP A 162 3.16 2.87 -19.49
N ASP A 163 1.99 2.23 -19.72
CA ASP A 163 1.34 1.35 -18.74
C ASP A 163 2.20 0.15 -18.33
N ARG A 164 3.06 -0.34 -19.24
CA ARG A 164 3.98 -1.43 -18.92
C ARG A 164 5.01 -0.99 -17.87
N ARG A 165 5.65 0.17 -18.08
CA ARG A 165 6.59 0.77 -17.14
C ARG A 165 5.88 1.13 -15.82
N LEU A 166 4.65 1.66 -15.89
CA LEU A 166 3.84 1.93 -14.70
C LEU A 166 3.65 0.67 -13.84
N ASN A 167 3.26 -0.43 -14.46
CA ASN A 167 3.01 -1.68 -13.75
C ASN A 167 4.30 -2.27 -13.17
N GLU A 168 5.41 -2.15 -13.89
CA GLU A 168 6.75 -2.55 -13.41
C GLU A 168 7.14 -1.77 -12.16
N ILE A 169 7.03 -0.44 -12.18
CA ILE A 169 7.32 0.42 -11.03
C ILE A 169 6.36 0.09 -9.88
N ARG A 170 5.06 -0.06 -10.14
CA ARG A 170 4.08 -0.42 -9.10
C ARG A 170 4.41 -1.74 -8.42
N ASN A 171 4.81 -2.76 -9.19
CA ASN A 171 5.20 -4.06 -8.66
C ASN A 171 6.49 -3.97 -7.84
N ALA A 172 7.47 -3.21 -8.33
CA ALA A 172 8.72 -2.97 -7.62
C ALA A 172 8.48 -2.28 -6.27
N VAL A 173 7.67 -1.21 -6.27
CA VAL A 173 7.28 -0.49 -5.04
C VAL A 173 6.56 -1.44 -4.08
N ARG A 174 5.58 -2.21 -4.58
CA ARG A 174 4.86 -3.19 -3.75
C ARG A 174 5.80 -4.20 -3.09
N TRP A 175 6.78 -4.71 -3.82
CA TRP A 175 7.78 -5.62 -3.29
C TRP A 175 8.66 -4.95 -2.22
N THR A 176 9.17 -3.76 -2.52
CA THR A 176 10.04 -3.00 -1.60
C THR A 176 9.35 -2.69 -0.28
N PHE A 177 8.13 -2.16 -0.33
CA PHE A 177 7.36 -1.81 0.88
C PHE A 177 7.02 -3.04 1.73
N ARG A 178 6.68 -4.16 1.10
CA ARG A 178 6.50 -5.43 1.82
C ARG A 178 7.78 -5.89 2.49
N ARG A 179 8.92 -5.81 1.80
CA ARG A 179 10.19 -6.26 2.34
C ARG A 179 10.69 -5.37 3.48
N MET A 180 10.46 -4.06 3.41
CA MET A 180 10.73 -3.13 4.51
C MET A 180 9.82 -3.41 5.72
N TYR A 181 8.56 -3.77 5.47
CA TYR A 181 7.62 -4.16 6.53
C TYR A 181 8.01 -5.47 7.21
N GLU A 182 8.44 -6.48 6.47
CA GLU A 182 8.92 -7.74 7.05
C GLU A 182 10.12 -7.53 7.98
N LYS A 183 11.03 -6.60 7.65
CA LYS A 183 12.16 -6.25 8.52
C LYS A 183 11.74 -5.55 9.81
N THR A 184 10.64 -4.82 9.80
CA THR A 184 10.15 -4.10 10.99
C THR A 184 9.36 -5.00 11.94
N ILE A 185 8.80 -6.12 11.47
CA ILE A 185 8.17 -7.14 12.33
C ILE A 185 9.16 -8.23 12.76
N GLY A 186 10.14 -8.54 11.92
CA GLY A 186 11.11 -9.62 12.16
C GLY A 186 12.24 -9.28 13.13
N THR A 187 12.15 -8.16 13.85
CA THR A 187 13.09 -7.75 14.90
C THR A 187 12.34 -7.64 16.22
#